data_AF-A0A8C0FJ82-F1
#
_entry.id   AF-A0A8C0FJ82-F1
#
_cell.length_a   1.000
_cell.length_b   1.000
_cell.length_c   1.000
_cell.angle_alpha   90.00
_cell.angle_beta   90.00
_cell.angle_gamma   90.00
#
_symmetry.space_group_name_H-M   'P 1'
#
loop_
_entity.id
_entity.type
_entity.pdbx_description
1 polymer ?
#
loop_
_entity_poly.entity_id
_entity_poly.type
_entity_poly.pdbx_seq_one_letter_code
_entity_poly.pdbx_strand_id
1 'polypeptide(L)'
;MLEESVWMAEELKLPMYKAHSPQIGMRRYFIDLLTVLSNHCNLCPMARHLAIYLLDLFMDRYDITVKQLHITSFACLLLASKFEEKEDKVPKLEHLNNLAYMCNVNVVLNKKDLLRTEMLLLENFNWNLYLPTPAHYIDYYLYVSIGENDLHNGWPITSLTKIKDFLEKYAYYFLDFSVQDHTFLHFRPSLIAAACVCASRICMQISPAWTTQLELLTCYSWEHLAQCIEMMLM
;
A
#
# COMPACT_ATOMS: atom_id res chain seq x y z
N MET A 1 -0.52 -8.71 17.80
CA MET A 1 0.48 -8.46 18.86
C MET A 1 1.88 -8.94 18.48
N LEU A 2 2.16 -10.24 18.27
CA LEU A 2 3.51 -10.66 17.86
C LEU A 2 3.89 -10.12 16.46
N GLU A 3 3.01 -10.25 15.49
CA GLU A 3 3.27 -9.84 14.09
C GLU A 3 3.45 -8.32 13.92
N GLU A 4 2.63 -7.52 14.60
CA GLU A 4 2.77 -6.05 14.66
C GLU A 4 4.11 -5.60 15.26
N SER A 5 4.56 -6.25 16.34
CA SER A 5 5.86 -5.90 16.95
C SER A 5 7.04 -6.13 16.00
N VAL A 6 6.91 -7.09 15.08
CA VAL A 6 7.91 -7.33 14.03
C VAL A 6 7.83 -6.24 12.96
N TRP A 7 6.62 -5.89 12.49
CA TRP A 7 6.45 -4.82 11.50
C TRP A 7 6.95 -3.47 12.00
N MET A 8 6.67 -3.11 13.26
CA MET A 8 7.13 -1.85 13.87
C MET A 8 8.66 -1.79 13.98
N ALA A 9 9.33 -2.92 14.24
CA ALA A 9 10.79 -2.98 14.29
C ALA A 9 11.43 -2.85 12.90
N GLU A 10 10.77 -3.37 11.87
CA GLU A 10 11.25 -3.36 10.49
C GLU A 10 10.93 -2.04 9.77
N GLU A 11 9.83 -1.37 10.16
CA GLU A 11 9.50 -0.02 9.71
C GLU A 11 10.64 0.98 9.95
N LEU A 12 11.33 0.87 11.08
CA LEU A 12 12.46 1.75 11.41
C LEU A 12 13.70 1.51 10.54
N LYS A 13 13.75 0.39 9.81
CA LYS A 13 14.85 0.00 8.92
C LYS A 13 14.53 0.26 7.45
N LEU A 14 13.36 0.81 7.15
CA LEU A 14 12.94 1.06 5.78
C LEU A 14 13.91 2.00 5.05
N PRO A 15 14.19 1.73 3.77
CA PRO A 15 15.04 2.60 2.97
C PRO A 15 14.37 3.97 2.77
N MET A 16 15.16 5.03 2.90
CA MET A 16 14.73 6.40 2.63
C MET A 16 14.46 6.56 1.13
N TYR A 17 13.24 6.96 0.78
CA TYR A 17 12.86 7.39 -0.56
C TYR A 17 13.18 8.87 -0.76
N LYS A 18 13.91 9.20 -1.82
CA LYS A 18 14.44 10.56 -2.04
C LYS A 18 13.65 11.34 -3.10
N ALA A 19 12.76 10.70 -3.85
CA ALA A 19 11.99 11.30 -4.93
C ALA A 19 12.85 11.98 -6.02
N HIS A 20 14.06 11.46 -6.29
CA HIS A 20 14.99 12.02 -7.28
C HIS A 20 15.09 11.20 -8.57
N SER A 21 14.24 10.18 -8.72
CA SER A 21 14.15 9.36 -9.93
C SER A 21 13.98 10.23 -11.19
N PRO A 22 14.79 10.02 -12.26
CA PRO A 22 14.56 10.69 -13.54
C PRO A 22 13.26 10.21 -14.22
N GLN A 23 12.66 9.09 -13.78
CA GLN A 23 11.37 8.60 -14.27
C GLN A 23 10.19 9.01 -13.39
N ILE A 24 10.37 9.92 -12.42
CA ILE A 24 9.31 10.29 -11.48
C ILE A 24 8.03 10.78 -12.17
N GLY A 25 8.15 11.45 -13.33
CA GLY A 25 7.01 11.88 -14.14
C GLY A 25 6.16 10.73 -14.70
N MET A 26 6.68 9.51 -14.72
CA MET A 26 5.96 8.30 -15.14
C MET A 26 5.36 7.52 -13.96
N ARG A 27 5.67 7.88 -12.71
CA ARG A 27 5.27 7.14 -11.51
C ARG A 27 3.77 6.88 -11.48
N ARG A 28 2.94 7.91 -11.68
CA ARG A 28 1.48 7.79 -11.66
C ARG A 28 0.97 6.74 -12.64
N TYR A 29 1.47 6.74 -13.87
CA TYR A 29 1.11 5.73 -14.87
C TYR A 29 1.44 4.31 -14.40
N PHE A 30 2.62 4.09 -13.82
CA PHE A 30 3.01 2.75 -13.36
C PHE A 30 2.26 2.27 -12.11
N ILE A 31 1.86 3.19 -11.23
CA ILE A 31 1.04 2.85 -10.06
C ILE A 31 -0.37 2.50 -10.50
N ASP A 32 -0.95 3.25 -11.44
CA ASP A 32 -2.23 2.92 -12.05
C ASP A 32 -2.16 1.56 -12.76
N LEU A 33 -1.10 1.31 -13.53
CA LEU A 33 -0.86 0.02 -14.17
C LEU A 33 -0.79 -1.11 -13.14
N LEU A 34 0.03 -1.00 -12.10
CA LEU A 34 0.15 -2.01 -11.04
C LEU A 34 -1.17 -2.24 -10.31
N THR A 35 -1.94 -1.19 -10.08
CA THR A 35 -3.26 -1.27 -9.45
C THR A 35 -4.23 -2.06 -10.32
N VAL A 36 -4.30 -1.75 -11.62
CA VAL A 36 -5.15 -2.47 -12.58
C VAL A 36 -4.73 -3.94 -12.70
N LEU A 37 -3.44 -4.22 -12.85
CA LEU A 37 -2.92 -5.58 -12.93
C LEU A 37 -3.23 -6.38 -11.66
N SER A 38 -2.98 -5.80 -10.49
CA SER A 38 -3.28 -6.40 -9.20
C SER A 38 -4.77 -6.74 -9.06
N ASN A 39 -5.66 -5.84 -9.47
CA ASN A 39 -7.10 -6.05 -9.43
C ASN A 39 -7.53 -7.20 -10.35
N HIS A 40 -6.97 -7.28 -11.57
CA HIS A 40 -7.25 -8.40 -12.48
C HIS A 40 -6.74 -9.74 -11.96
N CYS A 41 -5.64 -9.74 -11.20
CA CYS A 41 -5.11 -10.92 -10.53
C CYS A 41 -5.81 -11.24 -9.19
N ASN A 42 -6.71 -10.37 -8.70
CA ASN A 42 -7.32 -10.46 -7.37
C ASN A 42 -6.28 -10.59 -6.22
N LEU A 43 -5.18 -9.85 -6.32
CA LEU A 43 -4.15 -9.85 -5.28
C LEU A 43 -4.60 -9.00 -4.07
N CYS A 44 -4.08 -9.35 -2.91
CA CYS A 44 -4.31 -8.64 -1.67
C CYS A 44 -3.70 -7.23 -1.69
N PRO A 45 -4.20 -6.31 -0.85
CA PRO A 45 -3.64 -4.96 -0.71
C PRO A 45 -2.14 -4.97 -0.38
N MET A 46 -1.67 -5.91 0.45
CA MET A 46 -0.26 -6.02 0.85
C MET A 46 0.63 -6.28 -0.38
N ALA A 47 0.28 -7.24 -1.23
CA ALA A 47 1.00 -7.54 -2.47
C ALA A 47 1.05 -6.33 -3.41
N ARG A 48 -0.08 -5.64 -3.59
CA ARG A 48 -0.17 -4.44 -4.44
C ARG A 48 0.72 -3.32 -3.93
N HIS A 49 0.61 -2.98 -2.64
CA HIS A 49 1.36 -1.90 -2.03
C HIS A 49 2.85 -2.22 -2.00
N LEU A 50 3.24 -3.46 -1.71
CA LEU A 50 4.63 -3.90 -1.75
C LEU A 50 5.18 -3.81 -3.17
N ALA A 51 4.44 -4.24 -4.19
CA ALA A 51 4.87 -4.11 -5.59
C ALA A 51 5.16 -2.66 -6.00
N ILE A 52 4.27 -1.74 -5.61
CA ILE A 52 4.45 -0.30 -5.87
C ILE A 52 5.66 0.24 -5.11
N TYR A 53 5.82 -0.13 -3.83
CA TYR A 53 6.95 0.32 -3.03
C TYR A 53 8.29 -0.17 -3.56
N LEU A 54 8.36 -1.44 -3.98
CA LEU A 54 9.55 -2.00 -4.65
C LEU A 54 9.89 -1.23 -5.93
N LEU A 55 8.88 -0.89 -6.75
CA LEU A 55 9.08 -0.12 -7.96
C LEU A 55 9.58 1.30 -7.65
N ASP A 56 8.99 1.99 -6.69
CA ASP A 56 9.38 3.34 -6.26
C ASP A 56 10.85 3.37 -5.83
N LEU A 57 11.25 2.44 -4.94
CA LEU A 57 12.63 2.36 -4.46
C LEU A 57 13.62 2.01 -5.57
N PHE A 58 13.21 1.20 -6.54
CA PHE A 58 14.07 0.84 -7.66
C PHE A 58 14.23 2.03 -8.64
N MET A 59 13.15 2.74 -8.97
CA MET A 59 13.18 3.96 -9.78
C MET A 59 14.01 5.08 -9.14
N ASP A 60 14.01 5.20 -7.81
CA ASP A 60 14.77 6.22 -7.10
C ASP A 60 16.29 5.98 -7.09
N ARG A 61 16.72 4.74 -7.41
CA ARG A 61 18.13 4.35 -7.42
C ARG A 61 18.75 4.26 -8.81
N TYR A 62 17.95 4.07 -9.86
CA TYR A 62 18.44 3.69 -11.18
C TYR A 62 17.85 4.55 -12.31
N ASP A 63 18.65 4.75 -13.37
CA ASP A 63 18.14 5.25 -14.64
C ASP A 63 17.70 4.08 -15.53
N ILE A 64 16.39 3.97 -15.79
CA ILE A 64 15.72 2.85 -16.41
C ILE A 64 14.98 3.33 -17.65
N THR A 65 15.20 2.65 -18.76
CA THR A 65 14.43 2.90 -19.99
C THR A 65 12.95 2.53 -19.81
N VAL A 66 12.04 3.25 -20.47
CA VAL A 66 10.59 2.97 -20.42
C VAL A 66 10.25 1.50 -20.68
N LYS A 67 10.91 0.88 -21.66
CA LYS A 67 10.69 -0.55 -21.99
C LYS A 67 11.07 -1.45 -20.82
N GLN A 68 12.23 -1.22 -20.21
CA GLN A 68 12.68 -2.01 -19.06
C GLN A 68 11.84 -1.72 -17.82
N LEU A 69 11.31 -0.51 -17.67
CA LEU A 69 10.47 -0.12 -16.55
C LEU A 69 9.14 -0.90 -16.53
N HIS A 70 8.53 -1.18 -17.69
CA HIS A 70 7.39 -2.09 -17.77
C HIS A 70 7.75 -3.51 -17.31
N ILE A 71 8.85 -4.09 -17.79
CA ILE A 71 9.28 -5.43 -17.34
C ILE A 71 9.54 -5.43 -15.83
N THR A 72 10.12 -4.34 -15.32
CA THR A 72 10.39 -4.14 -13.90
C THR A 72 9.11 -4.05 -13.08
N SER A 73 8.07 -3.33 -13.54
CA SER A 73 6.80 -3.27 -12.83
C SER A 73 6.13 -4.66 -12.76
N PHE A 74 6.15 -5.43 -13.85
CA PHE A 74 5.65 -6.82 -13.81
C PHE A 74 6.47 -7.72 -12.87
N ALA A 75 7.79 -7.54 -12.81
CA ALA A 75 8.65 -8.28 -11.89
C ALA A 75 8.41 -7.89 -10.42
N CYS A 76 8.22 -6.60 -10.11
CA CYS A 76 7.84 -6.13 -8.77
C CYS A 76 6.50 -6.74 -8.34
N LEU A 77 5.50 -6.75 -9.23
CA LEU A 77 4.20 -7.38 -8.96
C LEU A 77 4.37 -8.87 -8.66
N LEU A 78 5.13 -9.59 -9.48
CA LEU A 78 5.34 -11.03 -9.31
C LEU A 78 6.11 -11.36 -8.01
N LEU A 79 7.14 -10.59 -7.68
CA LEU A 79 7.89 -10.77 -6.43
C LEU A 79 7.00 -10.51 -5.20
N ALA A 80 6.23 -9.42 -5.22
CA ALA A 80 5.31 -9.12 -4.13
C ALA A 80 4.21 -10.18 -4.00
N SER A 81 3.66 -10.68 -5.11
CA SER A 81 2.72 -11.81 -5.08
C SER A 81 3.35 -13.06 -4.46
N LYS A 82 4.57 -13.44 -4.86
CA LYS A 82 5.25 -14.60 -4.28
C LYS A 82 5.52 -14.46 -2.78
N PHE A 83 5.65 -13.23 -2.30
CA PHE A 83 5.94 -12.93 -0.90
C PHE A 83 4.66 -12.89 -0.04
N GLU A 84 3.61 -12.23 -0.52
CA GLU A 84 2.39 -11.94 0.25
C GLU A 84 1.25 -12.93 0.02
N GLU A 85 1.22 -13.61 -1.13
CA GLU A 85 0.11 -14.49 -1.51
C GLU A 85 0.44 -15.97 -1.33
N LYS A 86 -0.63 -16.76 -1.31
CA LYS A 86 -0.51 -18.21 -1.48
C LYS A 86 -0.10 -18.54 -2.92
N GLU A 87 0.67 -19.60 -3.09
CA GLU A 87 1.22 -20.03 -4.39
C GLU A 87 0.17 -20.15 -5.51
N ASP A 88 -1.06 -20.57 -5.18
CA ASP A 88 -2.16 -20.72 -6.15
C ASP A 88 -2.69 -19.39 -6.72
N LYS A 89 -2.43 -18.28 -6.03
CA LYS A 89 -2.80 -16.92 -6.46
C LYS A 89 -1.68 -16.18 -7.19
N VAL A 90 -0.45 -16.70 -7.17
CA VAL A 90 0.68 -16.06 -7.84
C VAL A 90 0.45 -16.06 -9.36
N PRO A 91 0.47 -14.90 -10.04
CA PRO A 91 0.13 -14.82 -11.45
C PRO A 91 1.21 -15.50 -12.31
N LYS A 92 0.76 -16.34 -13.25
CA LYS A 92 1.65 -17.03 -14.19
C LYS A 92 2.03 -16.12 -15.36
N LEU A 93 3.18 -16.40 -15.98
CA LEU A 93 3.69 -15.62 -17.12
C LEU A 93 2.67 -15.43 -18.26
N GLU A 94 1.92 -16.48 -18.61
CA GLU A 94 0.90 -16.41 -19.66
C GLU A 94 -0.22 -15.43 -19.29
N HIS A 95 -0.67 -15.47 -18.03
CA HIS A 95 -1.66 -14.54 -17.52
C HIS A 95 -1.14 -13.10 -17.54
N LEU A 96 0.11 -12.86 -17.11
CA LEU A 96 0.73 -11.54 -17.15
C LEU A 96 0.85 -10.99 -18.58
N ASN A 97 1.19 -11.83 -19.57
CA ASN A 97 1.21 -11.42 -20.98
C ASN A 97 -0.18 -11.06 -21.51
N ASN A 98 -1.21 -11.81 -21.12
CA ASN A 98 -2.59 -11.49 -21.49
C ASN A 98 -3.01 -10.14 -20.89
N LEU A 99 -2.65 -9.87 -19.64
CA LEU A 99 -2.93 -8.58 -19.00
C LEU A 99 -2.14 -7.43 -19.63
N ALA A 100 -0.86 -7.63 -19.98
CA ALA A 100 -0.07 -6.64 -20.70
C ALA A 100 -0.77 -6.23 -22.02
N TYR A 101 -1.26 -7.21 -22.77
CA TYR A 101 -2.05 -6.97 -23.98
C TYR A 101 -3.35 -6.19 -23.70
N MET A 102 -4.13 -6.62 -22.69
CA MET A 102 -5.39 -5.96 -22.31
C MET A 102 -5.19 -4.50 -21.86
N CYS A 103 -4.09 -4.21 -21.17
CA CYS A 103 -3.75 -2.87 -20.70
C CYS A 103 -3.04 -2.01 -21.77
N ASN A 104 -2.97 -2.46 -23.02
CA ASN A 104 -2.25 -1.81 -24.12
C ASN A 104 -0.78 -1.52 -23.80
N VAL A 105 -0.16 -2.36 -22.98
CA VAL A 105 1.27 -2.28 -22.69
C VAL A 105 2.02 -2.96 -23.83
N ASN A 106 2.79 -2.19 -24.59
CA ASN A 106 3.54 -2.69 -25.75
C ASN A 106 4.82 -3.44 -25.33
N VAL A 107 4.67 -4.50 -24.54
CA VAL A 107 5.75 -5.38 -24.09
C VAL A 107 5.29 -6.84 -24.13
N VAL A 108 6.18 -7.73 -24.57
CA VAL A 108 5.98 -9.17 -24.46
C VAL A 108 6.96 -9.69 -23.42
N LEU A 109 6.42 -10.21 -22.31
CA LEU A 109 7.20 -10.78 -21.23
C LEU A 109 7.68 -12.16 -21.66
N ASN A 110 8.99 -12.34 -21.69
CA ASN A 110 9.59 -13.67 -21.82
C ASN A 110 10.11 -14.14 -20.46
N LYS A 111 10.08 -15.46 -20.23
CA LYS A 111 10.46 -16.07 -18.96
C LYS A 111 11.88 -15.68 -18.53
N LYS A 112 12.81 -15.60 -19.48
CA LYS A 112 14.23 -15.36 -19.21
C LYS A 112 14.47 -13.94 -18.69
N ASP A 113 13.85 -12.94 -19.32
CA ASP A 113 14.01 -11.54 -18.94
C ASP A 113 13.24 -11.21 -17.67
N LEU A 114 12.07 -11.83 -17.46
CA LEU A 114 11.34 -11.68 -16.20
C LEU A 114 12.15 -12.24 -15.03
N LEU A 115 12.66 -13.48 -15.13
CA LEU A 115 13.49 -14.08 -14.08
C LEU A 115 14.76 -13.27 -13.80
N ARG A 116 15.42 -12.74 -14.84
CA ARG A 116 16.58 -11.86 -14.67
C ARG A 116 16.23 -10.59 -13.91
N THR A 117 15.07 -10.00 -14.21
CA THR A 117 14.61 -8.78 -13.55
C THR A 117 14.21 -9.05 -12.09
N GLU A 118 13.57 -10.19 -11.80
CA GLU A 118 13.30 -10.63 -10.43
C GLU A 118 14.58 -10.81 -9.62
N MET A 119 15.60 -11.47 -10.19
CA MET A 119 16.89 -11.64 -9.54
C MET A 119 17.58 -10.30 -9.26
N LEU A 120 17.56 -9.38 -10.23
CA LEU A 120 18.12 -8.03 -10.06
C LEU A 120 17.42 -7.27 -8.93
N LEU A 121 16.10 -7.36 -8.84
CA LEU A 121 15.33 -6.73 -7.75
C LEU A 121 15.70 -7.35 -6.40
N LEU A 122 15.72 -8.69 -6.30
CA LEU A 122 16.13 -9.40 -5.08
C LEU A 122 17.54 -9.00 -4.63
N GLU A 123 18.50 -8.94 -5.55
CA GLU A 123 19.86 -8.49 -5.26
C GLU A 123 19.89 -7.03 -4.78
N ASN A 124 19.14 -6.12 -5.42
CA ASN A 124 19.04 -4.73 -5.01
C ASN A 124 18.46 -4.55 -3.59
N PHE A 125 17.53 -5.42 -3.18
CA PHE A 125 16.95 -5.42 -1.84
C PHE A 125 17.66 -6.36 -0.86
N ASN A 126 18.85 -6.89 -1.22
CA ASN A 126 19.60 -7.83 -0.40
C ASN A 126 18.76 -9.04 0.07
N TRP A 127 17.83 -9.49 -0.79
CA TRP A 127 16.85 -10.54 -0.53
C TRP A 127 15.88 -10.26 0.63
N ASN A 128 15.86 -9.03 1.16
CA ASN A 128 14.94 -8.61 2.19
C ASN A 128 13.72 -7.91 1.58
N LEU A 129 12.65 -8.67 1.36
CA LEU A 129 11.35 -8.15 0.95
C LEU A 129 10.42 -7.85 2.14
N TYR A 130 10.90 -7.98 3.37
CA TYR A 130 10.15 -7.64 4.58
C TYR A 130 10.09 -6.12 4.75
N LEU A 131 9.33 -5.47 3.87
CA LEU A 131 9.20 -4.04 3.73
C LEU A 131 7.75 -3.64 4.05
N PRO A 132 7.42 -3.40 5.34
CA PRO A 132 6.06 -3.06 5.73
C PRO A 132 5.54 -1.85 4.97
N THR A 133 4.32 -1.98 4.47
CA THR A 133 3.54 -0.91 3.82
C THR A 133 2.30 -0.60 4.67
N PRO A 134 1.61 0.54 4.43
CA PRO A 134 0.39 0.86 5.18
C PRO A 134 -0.64 -0.28 5.18
N ALA A 135 -0.71 -1.06 4.10
CA ALA A 135 -1.60 -2.20 3.96
C ALA A 135 -1.38 -3.31 5.00
N HIS A 136 -0.18 -3.41 5.59
CA HIS A 136 0.13 -4.40 6.62
C HIS A 136 -0.48 -4.04 7.99
N TYR A 137 -0.81 -2.77 8.21
CA TYR A 137 -1.31 -2.26 9.48
C TYR A 137 -2.83 -2.02 9.48
N ILE A 138 -3.42 -1.77 8.30
CA ILE A 138 -4.78 -1.22 8.19
C ILE A 138 -5.84 -2.11 8.85
N ASP A 139 -5.81 -3.42 8.63
CA ASP A 139 -6.79 -4.36 9.19
C ASP A 139 -6.70 -4.42 10.72
N TYR A 140 -5.48 -4.31 11.26
CA TYR A 140 -5.27 -4.32 12.70
C TYR A 140 -5.88 -3.09 13.36
N TYR A 141 -5.74 -1.92 12.73
CA TYR A 141 -6.33 -0.68 13.25
C TYR A 141 -7.85 -0.66 13.04
N LEU A 142 -8.34 -1.19 11.91
CA LEU A 142 -9.77 -1.36 11.65
C LEU A 142 -10.47 -2.24 12.70
N TYR A 143 -9.79 -3.25 13.24
CA TYR A 143 -10.34 -4.11 14.29
C TYR A 143 -10.84 -3.34 15.52
N VAL A 144 -10.12 -2.30 15.95
CA VAL A 144 -10.47 -1.45 17.11
C VAL A 144 -11.05 -0.09 16.71
N SER A 145 -11.30 0.11 15.43
CA SER A 145 -11.62 1.42 14.85
C SER A 145 -13.00 1.96 15.16
N ILE A 146 -13.89 1.21 15.83
CA ILE A 146 -15.21 1.66 16.28
C ILE A 146 -15.43 1.15 17.71
N GLY A 147 -15.64 2.07 18.64
CA GLY A 147 -15.98 1.79 20.04
C GLY A 147 -17.49 1.83 20.31
N GLU A 148 -17.91 1.25 21.43
CA GLU A 148 -19.32 1.19 21.83
C GLU A 148 -19.95 2.57 22.10
N ASN A 149 -19.12 3.53 22.54
CA ASN A 149 -19.54 4.89 22.89
C ASN A 149 -19.38 5.89 21.74
N ASP A 150 -18.98 5.43 20.55
CA ASP A 150 -18.85 6.30 19.38
C ASP A 150 -20.22 6.81 18.94
N LEU A 151 -20.23 8.06 18.48
CA LEU A 151 -21.42 8.70 17.90
C LEU A 151 -21.25 8.79 16.38
N HIS A 152 -22.32 8.57 15.64
CA HIS A 152 -22.41 8.79 14.20
C HIS A 152 -23.40 9.94 13.93
N ASN A 153 -22.91 11.03 13.33
CA ASN A 153 -23.66 12.29 13.19
C ASN A 153 -24.19 12.83 14.53
N GLY A 154 -23.43 12.64 15.62
CA GLY A 154 -23.80 13.07 16.97
C GLY A 154 -24.82 12.18 17.70
N TRP A 155 -25.25 11.05 17.09
CA TRP A 155 -26.18 10.11 17.70
C TRP A 155 -25.52 8.76 17.97
N PRO A 156 -25.98 7.99 18.98
CA PRO A 156 -25.48 6.64 19.24
C PRO A 156 -25.56 5.75 17.99
N ILE A 157 -24.52 4.97 17.75
CA ILE A 157 -24.50 4.04 16.60
C ILE A 157 -25.55 2.95 16.80
N THR A 158 -26.53 2.90 15.89
CA THR A 158 -27.61 1.91 15.92
C THR A 158 -27.26 0.61 15.20
N SER A 159 -26.28 0.63 14.30
CA SER A 159 -25.85 -0.54 13.52
C SER A 159 -24.33 -0.55 13.37
N LEU A 160 -23.65 -1.21 14.31
CA LEU A 160 -22.19 -1.31 14.32
C LEU A 160 -21.65 -1.99 13.06
N THR A 161 -22.29 -3.06 12.60
CA THR A 161 -21.86 -3.79 11.39
C THR A 161 -21.83 -2.88 10.17
N LYS A 162 -22.92 -2.13 9.91
CA LYS A 162 -22.97 -1.22 8.75
C LYS A 162 -21.91 -0.13 8.83
N ILE A 163 -21.72 0.48 10.01
CA ILE A 163 -20.71 1.52 10.19
C ILE A 163 -19.30 0.96 9.96
N LYS A 164 -19.00 -0.24 10.48
CA LYS A 164 -17.72 -0.91 10.23
C LYS A 164 -17.50 -1.19 8.73
N ASP A 165 -18.50 -1.72 8.03
CA ASP A 165 -18.41 -2.02 6.59
C ASP A 165 -18.15 -0.76 5.75
N PHE A 166 -18.75 0.38 6.11
CA PHE A 166 -18.48 1.64 5.43
C PHE A 166 -17.12 2.22 5.80
N LEU A 167 -16.74 2.18 7.08
CA LEU A 167 -15.45 2.67 7.54
C LEU A 167 -14.31 1.92 6.87
N GLU A 168 -14.40 0.60 6.79
CA GLU A 168 -13.43 -0.24 6.08
C GLU A 168 -13.26 0.20 4.63
N LYS A 169 -14.36 0.47 3.91
CA LYS A 169 -14.30 0.97 2.52
C LYS A 169 -13.62 2.33 2.41
N TYR A 170 -13.92 3.26 3.32
CA TYR A 170 -13.24 4.56 3.35
C TYR A 170 -11.75 4.41 3.68
N ALA A 171 -11.41 3.52 4.62
CA ALA A 171 -10.03 3.30 5.04
C ALA A 171 -9.20 2.72 3.89
N TYR A 172 -9.73 1.73 3.18
CA TYR A 172 -9.11 1.18 1.98
C TYR A 172 -9.07 2.17 0.81
N TYR A 173 -10.07 3.05 0.69
CA TYR A 173 -10.01 4.15 -0.28
C TYR A 173 -8.85 5.10 0.02
N PHE A 174 -8.68 5.54 1.27
CA PHE A 174 -7.57 6.40 1.66
C PHE A 174 -6.21 5.68 1.56
N LEU A 175 -6.21 4.36 1.78
CA LEU A 175 -5.03 3.52 1.59
C LEU A 175 -4.57 3.56 0.12
N ASP A 176 -5.49 3.29 -0.81
CA ASP A 176 -5.25 3.35 -2.26
C ASP A 176 -4.95 4.78 -2.74
N PHE A 177 -5.53 5.80 -2.09
CA PHE A 177 -5.19 7.20 -2.35
C PHE A 177 -3.75 7.52 -1.94
N SER A 178 -3.33 7.07 -0.76
CA SER A 178 -2.00 7.39 -0.21
C SER A 178 -0.85 6.87 -1.09
N VAL A 179 -1.04 5.75 -1.78
CA VAL A 179 0.01 5.17 -2.63
C VAL A 179 0.21 5.97 -3.93
N GLN A 180 -0.83 6.67 -4.39
CA GLN A 180 -0.81 7.46 -5.63
C GLN A 180 0.08 8.71 -5.53
N ASP A 181 0.22 9.29 -4.34
CA ASP A 181 1.09 10.43 -4.10
C ASP A 181 2.35 10.02 -3.31
N HIS A 182 3.51 10.21 -3.92
CA HIS A 182 4.79 9.86 -3.32
C HIS A 182 5.13 10.70 -2.08
N THR A 183 4.44 11.82 -1.85
CA THR A 183 4.64 12.64 -0.65
C THR A 183 4.34 11.85 0.62
N PHE A 184 3.42 10.88 0.56
CA PHE A 184 3.12 10.00 1.69
C PHE A 184 4.30 9.12 2.10
N LEU A 185 5.26 8.83 1.21
CA LEU A 185 6.46 8.04 1.54
C LEU A 185 7.40 8.72 2.56
N HIS A 186 7.16 9.99 2.90
CA HIS A 186 7.86 10.67 4.00
C HIS A 186 7.31 10.30 5.37
N PHE A 187 6.09 9.77 5.45
CA PHE A 187 5.50 9.28 6.69
C PHE A 187 5.83 7.81 6.89
N ARG A 188 5.75 7.38 8.14
CA ARG A 188 5.81 5.96 8.49
C ARG A 188 4.58 5.22 7.94
N PRO A 189 4.73 4.04 7.34
CA PRO A 189 3.61 3.19 6.94
C PRO A 189 2.50 3.02 7.99
N SER A 190 2.86 2.79 9.26
CA SER A 190 1.94 2.70 10.40
C SER A 190 1.17 4.00 10.61
N LEU A 191 1.84 5.15 10.50
CA LEU A 191 1.23 6.48 10.62
C LEU A 191 0.21 6.71 9.49
N ILE A 192 0.55 6.35 8.25
CA ILE A 192 -0.35 6.46 7.09
C ILE A 192 -1.60 5.60 7.33
N ALA A 193 -1.45 4.35 7.75
CA ALA A 193 -2.60 3.47 8.02
C ALA A 193 -3.50 4.03 9.15
N ALA A 194 -2.91 4.57 10.22
CA ALA A 194 -3.64 5.24 11.29
C ALA A 194 -4.38 6.50 10.77
N ALA A 195 -3.73 7.30 9.92
CA ALA A 195 -4.34 8.46 9.27
C ALA A 195 -5.50 8.06 8.34
N CYS A 196 -5.41 6.95 7.60
CA CYS A 196 -6.51 6.43 6.78
C CYS A 196 -7.75 6.12 7.64
N VAL A 197 -7.58 5.47 8.79
CA VAL A 197 -8.68 5.18 9.73
C VAL A 197 -9.26 6.47 10.29
N CYS A 198 -8.41 7.41 10.70
CA CYS A 198 -8.87 8.69 11.25
C CYS A 198 -9.62 9.53 10.20
N ALA A 199 -9.07 9.67 8.99
CA ALA A 199 -9.70 10.37 7.87
C ALA A 199 -11.06 9.76 7.53
N SER A 200 -11.17 8.43 7.56
CA SER A 200 -12.44 7.71 7.38
C SER A 200 -13.47 8.06 8.44
N ARG A 201 -13.07 8.08 9.72
CA ARG A 201 -13.96 8.50 10.83
C ARG A 201 -14.44 9.93 10.66
N ILE A 202 -13.57 10.85 10.23
CA ILE A 202 -13.91 12.25 9.95
C ILE A 202 -14.93 12.34 8.81
N CYS A 203 -14.66 11.71 7.65
CA CYS A 203 -15.57 11.72 6.50
C CYS A 203 -16.95 11.14 6.82
N MET A 204 -17.01 10.15 7.69
CA MET A 204 -18.24 9.52 8.14
C MET A 204 -18.91 10.24 9.33
N GLN A 205 -18.36 11.34 9.82
CA GLN A 205 -18.86 12.07 11.00
C GLN A 205 -18.99 11.18 12.24
N ILE A 206 -18.00 10.31 12.44
CA ILE A 206 -17.87 9.48 13.64
C ILE A 206 -17.05 10.24 14.67
N SER A 207 -17.62 10.44 15.86
CA SER A 207 -16.96 11.16 16.95
C SER A 207 -16.75 10.29 18.19
N PRO A 208 -15.58 10.42 18.86
CA PRO A 208 -14.45 11.28 18.50
C PRO A 208 -13.69 10.77 17.26
N ALA A 209 -13.11 11.65 16.44
CA ALA A 209 -12.41 11.21 15.22
C ALA A 209 -11.22 10.29 15.52
N TRP A 210 -10.53 10.52 16.63
CA TRP A 210 -9.44 9.69 17.14
C TRP A 210 -9.73 9.32 18.59
N THR A 211 -9.78 8.01 18.89
CA THR A 211 -10.14 7.49 20.22
C THR A 211 -8.89 7.20 21.04
N THR A 212 -9.02 7.21 22.37
CA THR A 212 -7.94 6.75 23.27
C THR A 212 -7.52 5.30 22.98
N GLN A 213 -8.45 4.44 22.53
CA GLN A 213 -8.12 3.07 22.17
C GLN A 213 -7.21 3.00 20.94
N LEU A 214 -7.49 3.81 19.92
CA LEU A 214 -6.63 3.92 18.73
C LEU A 214 -5.26 4.52 19.07
N GLU A 215 -5.22 5.55 19.92
CA GLU A 215 -3.96 6.13 20.41
C GLU A 215 -3.13 5.13 21.22
N LEU A 216 -3.75 4.36 22.12
CA LEU A 216 -3.05 3.32 22.89
C LEU A 216 -2.55 2.17 22.01
N LEU A 217 -3.30 1.81 20.96
CA LEU A 217 -2.90 0.75 20.04
C LEU A 217 -1.71 1.17 19.16
N THR A 218 -1.81 2.37 18.57
CA THR A 218 -0.88 2.85 17.54
C THR A 218 0.30 3.63 18.11
N CYS A 219 0.20 4.09 19.35
CA CYS A 219 1.08 5.08 19.98
C CYS A 219 1.09 6.45 19.28
N TYR A 220 0.12 6.75 18.40
CA TYR A 220 0.01 8.04 17.74
C TYR A 220 -1.10 8.89 18.36
N SER A 221 -0.73 10.07 18.88
CA SER A 221 -1.66 11.14 19.24
C SER A 221 -2.17 11.89 17.99
N TRP A 222 -3.21 12.71 18.15
CA TRP A 222 -3.71 13.58 17.07
C TRP A 222 -2.63 14.44 16.43
N GLU A 223 -1.72 15.00 17.22
CA GLU A 223 -0.63 15.87 16.75
C GLU A 223 0.32 15.16 15.79
N HIS A 224 0.56 13.86 16.00
CA HIS A 224 1.37 13.06 15.08
C HIS A 224 0.66 12.85 13.73
N LEU A 225 -0.66 12.71 13.74
CA LEU A 225 -1.46 12.36 12.56
C LEU A 225 -1.91 13.58 11.75
N ALA A 226 -2.03 14.75 12.37
CA ALA A 226 -2.69 15.93 11.81
C ALA A 226 -2.22 16.27 10.40
N GLN A 227 -0.89 16.34 10.18
CA GLN A 227 -0.33 16.66 8.87
C GLN A 227 -0.70 15.61 7.79
N CYS A 228 -0.64 14.33 8.14
CA CYS A 228 -0.96 13.24 7.20
C CYS A 228 -2.46 13.23 6.86
N ILE A 229 -3.32 13.47 7.87
CA ILE A 229 -4.78 13.57 7.69
C ILE A 229 -5.13 14.79 6.82
N GLU A 230 -4.52 15.95 7.07
CA GLU A 230 -4.74 17.13 6.24
C GLU A 230 -4.40 16.85 4.78
N MET A 231 -3.28 16.18 4.51
CA MET A 231 -2.91 15.76 3.15
C MET A 231 -3.89 14.77 2.52
N MET A 232 -4.49 13.88 3.31
CA MET A 232 -5.50 12.93 2.82
C MET A 232 -6.85 13.58 2.49
N LEU A 233 -7.20 14.66 3.18
CA LEU A 233 -8.52 15.30 3.08
C LEU A 233 -8.56 16.53 2.16
N MET A 234 -7.42 16.92 1.57
CA MET A 234 -7.31 18.03 0.60
C MET A 234 -7.91 17.72 -0.78
#